data_AF-A0A929PJR7-F1
#
_entry.id   AF-A0A929PJR7-F1
#
_cell.length_a   1.000
_cell.length_b   1.000
_cell.length_c   1.000
_cell.angle_alpha   90.00
_cell.angle_beta   90.00
_cell.angle_gamma   90.00
#
_symmetry.space_group_name_H-M   'P 1'
#
loop_
_entity.id
_entity.type
_entity.pdbx_description
1 polymer ?
#
loop_
_entity_poly.entity_id
_entity_poly.type
_entity_poly.pdbx_seq_one_letter_code
_entity_poly.pdbx_strand_id
1 'polypeptide(L)'
;KDSLKLKEELGDKSGIASTIHQLGMIHQQQGRYEEAEKMYQDSLKINEELGDKSGIASTLGQMGRIFQAQENYKEALRSYLHAFVIFNELNLPYKDLAGQHISKLKEEIGGSLFDRYYKEITANE
;
A
#
# COMPACT_ATOMS: atom_id res chain seq x y z
N LYS A 1 -1.87 16.79 31.26
CA LYS A 1 -3.10 15.97 31.11
C LYS A 1 -3.51 15.85 29.65
N ASP A 2 -3.40 16.93 28.86
CA ASP A 2 -3.80 16.91 27.43
C ASP A 2 -2.85 16.09 26.53
N SER A 3 -1.54 16.07 26.83
CA SER A 3 -0.57 15.22 26.12
C SER A 3 -0.80 13.71 26.33
N LEU A 4 -1.40 13.29 27.45
CA LEU A 4 -1.71 11.87 27.69
C LEU A 4 -2.93 11.43 26.86
N LYS A 5 -3.99 12.24 26.87
CA LYS A 5 -5.19 11.99 26.04
C LYS A 5 -4.86 11.95 24.56
N LEU A 6 -4.04 12.87 24.08
CA LEU A 6 -3.60 12.86 22.68
C LEU A 6 -2.81 11.58 22.34
N LYS A 7 -1.95 11.11 23.26
CA LYS A 7 -1.19 9.87 23.06
C LYS A 7 -2.11 8.64 23.05
N GLU A 8 -3.13 8.62 23.90
CA GLU A 8 -4.16 7.56 23.92
C GLU A 8 -4.96 7.56 22.61
N GLU A 9 -5.45 8.72 22.17
CA GLU A 9 -6.21 8.86 20.92
C GLU A 9 -5.40 8.44 19.68
N LEU A 10 -4.12 8.85 19.59
CA LEU A 10 -3.23 8.43 18.50
C LEU A 10 -2.92 6.94 18.56
N GLY A 11 -2.71 6.39 19.77
CA GLY A 11 -2.50 4.96 19.98
C GLY A 11 -3.71 4.12 19.55
N ASP A 12 -4.91 4.56 19.93
CA ASP A 12 -6.16 3.91 19.55
C ASP A 12 -6.34 3.90 18.03
N LYS A 13 -6.13 5.05 17.37
CA LYS A 13 -6.20 5.14 15.90
C LYS A 13 -5.18 4.24 15.20
N SER A 14 -3.94 4.18 15.68
CA SER A 14 -2.90 3.30 15.11
C SER A 14 -3.27 1.82 15.27
N GLY A 15 -3.83 1.44 16.43
CA GLY A 15 -4.37 0.11 16.66
C GLY A 15 -5.54 -0.25 15.74
N ILE A 16 -6.44 0.70 15.49
CA ILE A 16 -7.56 0.54 14.55
C ILE A 16 -7.04 0.34 13.13
N ALA A 17 -6.13 1.19 12.65
CA ALA A 17 -5.52 1.06 11.32
C ALA A 17 -4.88 -0.31 11.11
N SER A 18 -4.11 -0.76 12.09
CA SER A 18 -3.45 -2.08 12.06
C SER A 18 -4.46 -3.21 12.02
N THR A 19 -5.52 -3.14 12.84
CA THR A 19 -6.56 -4.17 12.87
C THR A 19 -7.30 -4.27 11.54
N ILE A 20 -7.66 -3.13 10.95
CA ILE A 20 -8.32 -3.07 9.64
C ILE A 20 -7.40 -3.65 8.55
N HIS A 21 -6.10 -3.31 8.57
CA HIS A 21 -5.13 -3.89 7.64
C HIS A 21 -5.11 -5.43 7.71
N GLN A 22 -5.07 -5.98 8.92
CA GLN A 22 -5.08 -7.43 9.13
C GLN A 22 -6.39 -8.08 8.64
N LEU A 23 -7.54 -7.41 8.80
CA LEU A 23 -8.79 -7.87 8.21
C LEU A 23 -8.71 -7.91 6.68
N GLY A 24 -8.11 -6.89 6.06
CA GLY A 24 -7.83 -6.88 4.62
C GLY A 24 -7.03 -8.11 4.18
N MET A 25 -5.97 -8.46 4.92
CA MET A 25 -5.17 -9.66 4.64
C MET A 25 -6.00 -10.95 4.74
N ILE A 26 -6.88 -11.06 5.74
CA ILE A 26 -7.76 -12.23 5.91
C ILE A 26 -8.73 -12.35 4.73
N HIS A 27 -9.35 -11.25 4.31
CA HIS A 27 -10.24 -11.22 3.15
C HIS A 27 -9.50 -11.61 1.86
N GLN A 28 -8.29 -11.07 1.67
CA GLN A 28 -7.43 -11.38 0.52
C GLN A 28 -7.07 -12.88 0.47
N GLN A 29 -6.68 -13.48 1.60
CA GLN A 29 -6.36 -14.91 1.68
C GLN A 29 -7.57 -15.80 1.35
N GLN A 30 -8.77 -15.28 1.54
CA GLN A 30 -10.03 -15.97 1.24
C GLN A 30 -10.55 -15.67 -0.17
N GLY A 31 -9.78 -14.95 -1.00
CA GLY A 31 -10.14 -14.58 -2.37
C GLY A 31 -11.22 -13.51 -2.48
N ARG A 32 -11.56 -12.84 -1.36
CA ARG A 32 -12.56 -11.76 -1.31
C ARG A 32 -11.88 -10.42 -1.51
N TYR A 33 -11.52 -10.13 -2.76
CA TYR A 33 -10.66 -9.01 -3.10
C TYR A 33 -11.34 -7.65 -2.92
N GLU A 34 -12.64 -7.55 -3.19
CA GLU A 34 -13.40 -6.31 -3.01
C GLU A 34 -13.47 -5.89 -1.53
N GLU A 35 -13.74 -6.84 -0.62
CA GLU A 35 -13.71 -6.54 0.81
C GLU A 35 -12.30 -6.25 1.31
N ALA A 36 -11.30 -6.96 0.79
CA ALA A 36 -9.90 -6.72 1.16
C ALA A 36 -9.45 -5.31 0.74
N GLU A 37 -9.81 -4.88 -0.48
CA GLU A 37 -9.55 -3.52 -0.97
C GLU A 37 -10.20 -2.48 -0.05
N LYS A 38 -11.47 -2.66 0.32
CA LYS A 38 -12.16 -1.75 1.24
C LYS A 38 -11.44 -1.63 2.58
N MET A 39 -11.03 -2.76 3.17
CA MET A 39 -10.27 -2.74 4.42
C MET A 39 -8.93 -2.01 4.25
N TYR A 40 -8.19 -2.26 3.18
CA TYR A 40 -6.94 -1.55 2.96
C TYR A 40 -7.16 -0.05 2.72
N GLN A 41 -8.21 0.38 2.02
CA GLN A 41 -8.55 1.79 1.86
C GLN A 41 -8.87 2.47 3.20
N ASP A 42 -9.66 1.81 4.06
CA ASP A 42 -9.99 2.33 5.40
C ASP A 42 -8.73 2.44 6.27
N SER A 43 -7.83 1.45 6.23
CA SER A 43 -6.54 1.48 6.94
C SER A 43 -5.62 2.58 6.40
N LEU A 44 -5.53 2.73 5.08
CA LEU A 44 -4.72 3.75 4.41
C LEU A 44 -5.13 5.15 4.87
N LYS A 45 -6.43 5.44 4.85
CA LYS A 45 -6.96 6.74 5.29
C LYS A 45 -6.58 7.08 6.72
N ILE A 46 -6.65 6.12 7.64
CA ILE A 46 -6.27 6.34 9.04
C ILE A 46 -4.75 6.57 9.15
N ASN A 47 -3.93 5.79 8.43
CA ASN A 47 -2.49 5.99 8.45
C ASN A 47 -2.09 7.36 7.85
N GLU A 48 -2.80 7.85 6.83
CA GLU A 48 -2.66 9.21 6.30
C GLU A 48 -3.03 10.28 7.34
N GLU A 49 -4.15 10.12 8.05
CA GLU A 49 -4.53 11.01 9.15
C GLU A 49 -3.50 11.07 10.27
N LEU A 50 -2.83 9.94 10.55
CA LEU A 50 -1.80 9.82 11.57
C LEU A 50 -0.41 10.27 11.10
N GLY A 51 -0.21 10.42 9.78
CA GLY A 51 1.13 10.57 9.21
C GLY A 51 2.01 9.33 9.37
N ASP A 52 1.43 8.15 9.57
CA ASP A 52 2.17 6.88 9.69
C ASP A 52 2.62 6.40 8.30
N LYS A 53 3.75 6.94 7.85
CA LYS A 53 4.36 6.58 6.57
C LYS A 53 4.64 5.07 6.45
N SER A 54 4.99 4.38 7.53
CA SER A 54 5.26 2.94 7.49
C SER A 54 3.97 2.15 7.25
N GLY A 55 2.88 2.53 7.94
CA GLY A 55 1.55 1.98 7.73
C GLY A 55 1.00 2.23 6.32
N ILE A 56 1.20 3.45 5.79
CA ILE A 56 0.84 3.83 4.41
C ILE A 56 1.55 2.91 3.40
N ALA A 57 2.88 2.82 3.47
CA ALA A 57 3.68 2.04 2.52
C ALA A 57 3.32 0.55 2.54
N SER A 58 3.12 -0.01 3.74
CA SER A 58 2.72 -1.42 3.91
C SER A 58 1.34 -1.71 3.31
N THR A 59 0.39 -0.79 3.53
CA THR A 59 -0.97 -0.91 3.00
C THR A 59 -1.01 -0.79 1.49
N LEU A 60 -0.28 0.18 0.91
CA LEU A 60 -0.14 0.33 -0.54
C LEU A 60 0.49 -0.92 -1.18
N GLY A 61 1.51 -1.52 -0.57
CA GLY A 61 2.11 -2.76 -1.07
C GLY A 61 1.09 -3.90 -1.17
N GLN A 62 0.18 -4.03 -0.21
CA GLN A 62 -0.87 -5.05 -0.25
C GLN A 62 -1.97 -4.73 -1.27
N MET A 63 -2.35 -3.46 -1.40
CA MET A 63 -3.28 -3.02 -2.47
C MET A 63 -2.71 -3.31 -3.86
N GLY A 64 -1.41 -3.08 -4.07
CA GLY A 64 -0.74 -3.41 -5.32
C GLY A 64 -0.87 -4.89 -5.69
N ARG A 65 -0.79 -5.79 -4.68
CA ARG A 65 -1.00 -7.23 -4.88
C ARG A 65 -2.44 -7.58 -5.23
N ILE A 66 -3.42 -6.90 -4.64
CA ILE A 66 -4.83 -7.07 -5.00
C ILE A 66 -5.07 -6.62 -6.43
N PHE A 67 -4.62 -5.42 -6.80
CA PHE A 67 -4.80 -4.91 -8.15
C PHE A 67 -4.12 -5.78 -9.19
N GLN A 68 -2.94 -6.34 -8.88
CA GLN A 68 -2.27 -7.30 -9.75
C GLN A 68 -3.09 -8.59 -9.89
N ALA A 69 -3.67 -9.13 -8.81
CA ALA A 69 -4.53 -10.31 -8.87
C ALA A 69 -5.84 -10.08 -9.64
N GLN A 70 -6.30 -8.84 -9.71
CA GLN A 70 -7.45 -8.40 -10.51
C GLN A 70 -7.07 -7.92 -11.92
N GLU A 71 -5.81 -8.11 -12.35
CA GLU A 71 -5.27 -7.65 -13.63
C GLU A 71 -5.35 -6.12 -13.87
N ASN A 72 -5.56 -5.34 -12.81
CA ASN A 72 -5.49 -3.89 -12.83
C ASN A 72 -4.03 -3.42 -12.68
N TYR A 73 -3.22 -3.73 -13.68
CA TYR A 73 -1.77 -3.58 -13.63
C TYR A 73 -1.28 -2.13 -13.47
N LYS A 74 -2.03 -1.15 -13.98
CA LYS A 74 -1.66 0.27 -13.83
C LYS A 74 -1.78 0.73 -12.39
N GLU A 75 -2.88 0.40 -11.72
CA GLU A 75 -3.05 0.74 -10.30
C GLU A 75 -2.13 -0.11 -9.42
N ALA A 76 -1.85 -1.37 -9.79
CA ALA A 76 -0.84 -2.17 -9.13
C ALA A 76 0.54 -1.49 -9.15
N LEU A 77 0.99 -1.03 -10.33
CA LEU A 77 2.26 -0.34 -10.48
C LEU A 77 2.28 0.97 -9.67
N ARG A 78 1.20 1.76 -9.70
CA ARG A 78 1.09 2.99 -8.91
C ARG A 78 1.26 2.70 -7.42
N SER A 79 0.54 1.71 -6.89
CA SER A 79 0.61 1.34 -5.48
C SER A 79 2.02 0.85 -5.09
N TYR A 80 2.65 0.02 -5.92
CA TYR A 80 4.01 -0.46 -5.65
C TYR A 80 5.07 0.64 -5.69
N LEU A 81 5.00 1.55 -6.66
CA LEU A 81 5.92 2.69 -6.76
C LEU A 81 5.79 3.60 -5.54
N HIS A 82 4.56 3.93 -5.14
CA HIS A 82 4.32 4.78 -3.98
C HIS A 82 4.84 4.13 -2.68
N ALA A 83 4.58 2.83 -2.48
CA ALA A 83 5.15 2.07 -1.37
C ALA A 83 6.68 2.07 -1.39
N PHE A 84 7.29 1.85 -2.56
CA PHE A 84 8.75 1.87 -2.74
C PHE A 84 9.36 3.22 -2.35
N VAL A 85 8.78 4.33 -2.84
CA VAL A 85 9.25 5.69 -2.54
C VAL A 85 9.25 5.92 -1.03
N ILE A 86 8.15 5.60 -0.34
CA ILE A 86 8.06 5.80 1.12
C ILE A 86 9.05 4.90 1.87
N PHE A 87 9.14 3.60 1.53
CA PHE A 87 10.11 2.72 2.18
C PHE A 87 11.55 3.17 1.96
N ASN A 88 11.85 3.71 0.78
CA ASN A 88 13.17 4.27 0.48
C ASN A 88 13.44 5.55 1.29
N GLU A 89 12.47 6.47 1.39
CA GLU A 89 12.57 7.67 2.23
C GLU A 89 12.83 7.35 3.70
N LEU A 90 12.17 6.30 4.22
CA LEU A 90 12.33 5.84 5.60
C LEU A 90 13.57 4.96 5.81
N ASN A 91 14.32 4.66 4.74
CA ASN A 91 15.44 3.71 4.73
C ASN A 91 15.10 2.34 5.34
N LEU A 92 13.89 1.85 5.04
CA LEU A 92 13.41 0.56 5.52
C LEU A 92 13.80 -0.57 4.55
N PRO A 93 14.10 -1.79 5.05
CA PRO A 93 14.48 -2.93 4.21
C PRO A 93 13.34 -3.38 3.27
N TYR A 94 12.10 -3.02 3.57
CA TYR A 94 10.92 -3.36 2.77
C TYR A 94 10.92 -2.73 1.36
N LYS A 95 11.78 -1.74 1.08
CA LYS A 95 11.95 -1.20 -0.28
C LYS A 95 12.38 -2.28 -1.28
N ASP A 96 13.15 -3.26 -0.85
CA ASP A 96 13.59 -4.36 -1.72
C ASP A 96 12.42 -5.25 -2.12
N LEU A 97 11.48 -5.49 -1.20
CA LEU A 97 10.26 -6.25 -1.47
C LEU A 97 9.35 -5.50 -2.46
N ALA A 98 9.14 -4.18 -2.26
CA ALA A 98 8.39 -3.36 -3.21
C ALA A 98 9.07 -3.36 -4.60
N GLY A 99 10.40 -3.28 -4.64
CA GLY A 99 11.18 -3.41 -5.87
C GLY A 99 10.97 -4.75 -6.58
N GLN A 100 10.98 -5.86 -5.84
CA GLN A 100 10.69 -7.19 -6.38
C GLN A 100 9.28 -7.28 -6.98
N HIS A 101 8.28 -6.68 -6.34
CA HIS A 101 6.93 -6.62 -6.89
C HIS A 101 6.87 -5.84 -8.21
N ILE A 102 7.56 -4.70 -8.31
CA ILE A 102 7.67 -3.90 -9.54
C ILE A 102 8.36 -4.71 -10.65
N SER A 103 9.48 -5.38 -10.34
CA SER A 103 10.20 -6.21 -11.31
C SER A 103 9.35 -7.37 -11.82
N LYS A 104 8.68 -8.09 -10.92
CA LYS A 104 7.77 -9.19 -11.29
C LYS A 104 6.62 -8.71 -12.15
N LEU A 105 6.02 -7.55 -11.82
CA LEU A 105 4.96 -6.95 -12.62
C LEU A 105 5.46 -6.62 -14.03
N LYS A 106 6.68 -6.09 -14.17
CA LYS A 106 7.30 -5.82 -15.48
C LYS A 106 7.48 -7.09 -16.32
N GLU A 107 7.89 -8.18 -15.70
CA GLU A 107 8.02 -9.49 -16.36
C GLU A 107 6.66 -10.02 -16.82
N GLU A 108 5.62 -9.83 -16.01
CA GLU A 108 4.26 -10.31 -16.29
C GLU A 108 3.58 -9.54 -17.43
N ILE A 109 3.65 -8.21 -17.43
CA ILE A 109 2.93 -7.37 -18.42
C ILE A 109 3.77 -6.99 -19.63
N GLY A 110 5.07 -7.29 -19.59
CA GLY A 110 6.04 -6.93 -20.62
C GLY A 110 6.53 -5.49 -20.56
N GLY A 111 7.78 -5.28 -21.03
CA GLY A 111 8.48 -4.00 -20.93
C GLY A 111 7.74 -2.82 -21.57
N SER A 112 7.17 -3.00 -22.76
CA SER A 112 6.50 -1.91 -23.48
C SER A 112 5.27 -1.37 -22.75
N LEU A 113 4.44 -2.25 -22.18
CA LEU A 113 3.24 -1.84 -21.44
C LEU A 113 3.63 -1.25 -20.08
N PHE A 114 4.62 -1.85 -19.42
CA PHE A 114 5.19 -1.33 -18.18
C PHE A 114 5.72 0.09 -18.35
N ASP A 115 6.55 0.35 -19.36
CA ASP A 115 7.18 1.65 -19.57
C ASP A 115 6.13 2.73 -19.89
N ARG A 116 5.04 2.34 -20.58
CA ARG A 116 3.88 3.22 -20.79
C ARG A 116 3.20 3.58 -19.46
N TYR A 117 2.85 2.60 -18.64
CA TYR A 117 2.21 2.86 -17.34
C TYR A 117 3.11 3.66 -16.41
N TYR A 118 4.39 3.32 -16.34
CA TYR A 118 5.38 4.06 -15.56
C TYR A 118 5.38 5.54 -15.95
N LYS A 119 5.47 5.85 -17.26
CA LYS A 119 5.43 7.22 -17.77
C LYS A 119 4.11 7.92 -17.43
N GLU A 120 2.98 7.25 -17.58
CA GLU A 120 1.66 7.84 -17.25
C GLU A 120 1.51 8.13 -15.75
N ILE A 121 2.12 7.33 -14.87
CA ILE A 121 2.08 7.53 -13.42
C ILE A 121 2.97 8.71 -13.03
N THR A 122 4.24 8.71 -13.47
CA THR A 122 5.23 9.72 -13.06
C THR A 122 5.09 11.06 -13.77
N ALA A 123 4.32 11.14 -14.86
CA ALA A 123 4.07 12.41 -15.56
C ALA A 123 2.98 13.26 -14.90
N ASN A 124 2.24 12.68 -13.94
CA ASN A 124 1.15 13.35 -13.21
C ASN A 124 1.51 13.70 -11.76
N GLU A 125 2.80 13.59 -11.40
CA GLU A 125 3.40 14.04 -10.13
C GLU A 125 4.29 15.26 -10.38
#